data_AF-A0A519N2W5-F1
#
_entry.id   AF-A0A519N2W5-F1
#
_cell.length_a   1.000
_cell.length_b   1.000
_cell.length_c   1.000
_cell.angle_alpha   90.00
_cell.angle_beta   90.00
_cell.angle_gamma   90.00
#
_symmetry.space_group_name_H-M   'P 1'
#
loop_
_entity.id
_entity.type
_entity.pdbx_description
1 polymer ?
#
loop_
_entity_poly.entity_id
_entity_poly.type
_entity_poly.pdbx_seq_one_letter_code
_entity_poly.pdbx_strand_id
1 'polypeptide(L)'
;MKSAIYILAMFISVAGFSQTVRLKKGNITVDDKLWLKYDGCGGWDRVCSVMSLEGEEIIYMTLETVKYSEDKYWKVKFLGLNQTLEIPYAMNGGLLKKFYVANVVNADGTLNPDKVSRMVEKYGNPNAEAPETSNTQTIIIKDETPKPGVQINIGR
;
A
#
# COMPACT_ATOMS: atom_id res chain seq x y z
N MET A 1 -11.96 -50.30 -14.42
CA MET A 1 -10.56 -49.83 -14.25
C MET A 1 -10.29 -48.44 -14.82
N LYS A 2 -10.84 -48.07 -15.99
CA LYS A 2 -10.67 -46.71 -16.58
C LYS A 2 -11.29 -45.59 -15.72
N SER A 3 -12.42 -45.85 -15.05
CA SER A 3 -13.13 -44.88 -14.22
C SER A 3 -12.39 -44.48 -12.92
N ALA A 4 -11.55 -45.37 -12.38
CA ALA A 4 -10.78 -45.11 -11.17
C ALA A 4 -9.62 -44.13 -11.40
N ILE A 5 -9.07 -44.10 -12.62
CA ILE A 5 -7.98 -43.20 -13.00
C ILE A 5 -8.46 -41.74 -13.05
N TYR A 6 -9.69 -41.50 -13.51
CA TYR A 6 -10.28 -40.15 -13.56
C TYR A 6 -10.54 -39.57 -12.17
N ILE A 7 -10.93 -40.39 -11.19
CA ILE A 7 -11.16 -39.95 -9.81
C ILE A 7 -9.83 -39.57 -9.13
N LEU A 8 -8.77 -40.35 -9.35
CA LEU A 8 -7.44 -40.05 -8.79
C LEU A 8 -6.81 -38.79 -9.41
N ALA A 9 -7.02 -38.54 -10.71
CA ALA A 9 -6.57 -37.32 -11.38
C ALA A 9 -7.28 -36.05 -10.88
N MET A 10 -8.51 -36.19 -10.36
CA MET A 10 -9.31 -35.07 -9.84
C MET A 10 -8.88 -34.62 -8.43
N PHE A 11 -8.17 -35.48 -7.67
CA PHE A 11 -7.66 -35.12 -6.34
C PHE A 11 -6.32 -34.37 -6.39
N ILE A 12 -5.55 -34.50 -7.47
CA ILE A 12 -4.22 -33.86 -7.60
C ILE A 12 -4.34 -32.38 -7.99
N SER A 13 -5.46 -31.97 -8.58
CA SER A 13 -5.67 -30.59 -9.05
C SER A 13 -5.98 -29.57 -7.95
N VAL A 14 -6.05 -29.97 -6.68
CA VAL A 14 -6.35 -29.08 -5.55
C VAL A 14 -5.13 -28.82 -4.65
N ALA A 15 -3.91 -29.04 -5.14
CA ALA A 15 -2.71 -28.52 -4.50
C ALA A 15 -2.69 -26.97 -4.61
N GLY A 16 -3.54 -26.32 -3.82
CA GLY A 16 -3.61 -24.88 -3.71
C GLY A 16 -2.27 -24.36 -3.22
N PHE A 17 -1.65 -23.51 -4.04
CA PHE A 17 -0.41 -22.81 -3.71
C PHE A 17 -0.67 -21.86 -2.52
N SER A 18 -0.59 -22.38 -1.30
CA SER A 18 -0.63 -21.56 -0.10
C SER A 18 0.76 -20.98 0.14
N GLN A 19 1.06 -19.88 -0.55
CA GLN A 19 2.28 -19.10 -0.28
C GLN A 19 2.27 -18.66 1.18
N THR A 20 3.29 -19.07 1.92
CA THR A 20 3.41 -18.84 3.35
C THR A 20 4.45 -17.76 3.59
N VAL A 21 3.99 -16.57 3.98
CA VAL A 21 4.85 -15.45 4.37
C VAL A 21 5.19 -15.56 5.85
N ARG A 22 6.48 -15.57 6.18
CA ARG A 22 6.97 -15.70 7.56
C ARG A 22 7.93 -14.55 7.88
N LEU A 23 7.85 -14.07 9.11
CA LEU A 23 8.78 -13.10 9.67
C LEU A 23 9.68 -13.85 10.66
N LYS A 24 10.98 -13.87 10.42
CA LYS A 24 11.95 -14.56 11.28
C LYS A 24 13.27 -13.79 11.36
N LYS A 25 13.63 -13.38 12.57
CA LYS A 25 14.93 -12.74 12.88
C LYS A 25 15.26 -11.58 11.92
N GLY A 26 14.30 -10.67 11.69
CA GLY A 26 14.48 -9.51 10.80
C GLY A 26 14.42 -9.82 9.30
N ASN A 27 14.05 -11.04 8.91
CA ASN A 27 13.86 -11.44 7.52
C ASN A 27 12.41 -11.81 7.24
N ILE A 28 11.89 -11.33 6.12
CA ILE A 28 10.62 -11.77 5.53
C ILE A 28 10.95 -12.88 4.52
N THR A 29 10.44 -14.08 4.77
CA THR A 29 10.56 -15.20 3.84
C THR A 29 9.21 -15.55 3.24
N VAL A 30 9.22 -15.98 1.99
CA VAL A 30 8.05 -16.53 1.30
C VAL A 30 8.40 -17.93 0.83
N ASP A 31 7.63 -18.92 1.30
CA ASP A 31 7.92 -20.35 1.06
C ASP A 31 9.38 -20.70 1.41
N ASP A 32 9.81 -20.20 2.57
CA ASP A 32 11.16 -20.33 3.15
C ASP A 32 12.30 -19.72 2.30
N LYS A 33 11.99 -19.00 1.21
CA LYS A 33 12.96 -18.19 0.46
C LYS A 33 13.00 -16.78 1.00
N LEU A 34 14.20 -16.23 1.15
CA LEU A 34 14.40 -14.84 1.56
C LEU A 34 13.80 -13.90 0.52
N TRP A 35 12.93 -13.00 0.96
CA TRP A 35 12.28 -12.01 0.09
C TRP A 35 12.72 -10.60 0.44
N LEU A 36 12.54 -10.19 1.69
CA LEU A 36 12.82 -8.84 2.18
C LEU A 36 13.38 -8.88 3.59
N LYS A 37 13.85 -7.74 4.09
CA LYS A 37 14.19 -7.54 5.49
C LYS A 37 13.11 -6.72 6.17
N TYR A 38 13.05 -6.80 7.48
CA TYR A 38 12.14 -5.98 8.26
C TYR A 38 12.75 -5.58 9.61
N ASP A 39 12.30 -4.45 10.12
CA ASP A 39 12.54 -4.01 11.49
C ASP A 39 11.21 -3.58 12.12
N GLY A 40 11.01 -3.93 13.39
CA GLY A 40 9.68 -3.92 14.01
C GLY A 40 8.80 -5.04 13.44
N CYS A 41 7.51 -4.80 13.16
CA CYS A 41 6.59 -5.79 12.58
C CYS A 41 6.20 -7.01 13.45
N GLY A 42 6.64 -7.09 14.70
CA GLY A 42 6.14 -8.06 15.68
C GLY A 42 4.66 -7.85 15.99
N GLY A 43 4.03 -8.86 16.59
CA GLY A 43 2.58 -8.81 16.91
C GLY A 43 2.16 -7.67 17.85
N TRP A 44 3.12 -7.10 18.58
CA TRP A 44 2.92 -6.01 19.54
C TRP A 44 3.50 -4.67 19.06
N ASP A 45 4.22 -4.66 17.95
CA ASP A 45 4.89 -3.47 17.45
C ASP A 45 3.89 -2.55 16.78
N ARG A 46 3.99 -1.25 17.08
CA ARG A 46 3.18 -0.20 16.45
C ARG A 46 3.78 0.32 15.16
N VAL A 47 5.01 -0.07 14.86
CA VAL A 47 5.77 0.35 13.69
C VAL A 47 6.32 -0.90 13.00
N CYS A 48 6.31 -0.87 11.69
CA CYS A 48 6.86 -1.94 10.87
C CYS A 48 7.55 -1.31 9.66
N SER A 49 8.87 -1.45 9.62
CA SER A 49 9.73 -1.05 8.52
C SER A 49 10.04 -2.26 7.66
N VAL A 50 9.83 -2.15 6.36
CA VAL A 50 10.19 -3.18 5.38
C VAL A 50 11.29 -2.63 4.49
N MET A 51 12.36 -3.40 4.41
CA MET A 51 13.58 -3.03 3.72
C MET A 51 13.86 -3.99 2.56
N SER A 52 14.49 -3.47 1.52
CA SER A 52 15.12 -4.25 0.48
C SER A 52 16.22 -5.14 1.08
N LEU A 53 16.71 -6.11 0.29
CA LEU A 53 17.83 -6.96 0.73
C LEU A 53 19.13 -6.15 0.93
N GLU A 54 19.25 -5.02 0.25
CA GLU A 54 20.36 -4.07 0.34
C GLU A 54 20.27 -3.18 1.59
N GLY A 55 19.12 -3.19 2.28
CA GLY A 55 18.89 -2.43 3.51
C GLY A 55 18.24 -1.06 3.31
N GLU A 56 17.78 -0.77 2.09
CA GLU A 56 16.99 0.43 1.81
C GLU A 56 15.55 0.24 2.30
N GLU A 57 15.02 1.18 3.08
CA GLU A 57 13.62 1.16 3.51
C GLU A 57 12.71 1.49 2.32
N ILE A 58 11.77 0.59 2.01
CA ILE A 58 10.86 0.73 0.86
C ILE A 58 9.40 0.89 1.30
N ILE A 59 9.03 0.35 2.46
CA ILE A 59 7.67 0.48 3.00
C ILE A 59 7.76 0.77 4.49
N TYR A 60 7.06 1.81 4.94
CA TYR A 60 6.94 2.19 6.33
C TYR A 60 5.48 2.09 6.79
N MET A 61 5.23 1.37 7.87
CA MET A 61 3.89 1.15 8.40
C MET A 61 3.77 1.60 9.85
N THR A 62 2.67 2.27 10.17
CA THR A 62 2.35 2.70 11.54
C THR A 62 0.93 2.30 11.90
N LEU A 63 0.76 1.78 13.12
CA LEU A 63 -0.52 1.46 13.69
C LEU A 63 -1.11 2.71 14.33
N GLU A 64 -2.17 3.23 13.74
CA GLU A 64 -2.92 4.38 14.22
C GLU A 64 -4.29 3.94 14.75
N THR A 65 -4.92 4.80 15.56
CA THR A 65 -6.27 4.59 16.10
C THR A 65 -7.16 5.67 15.53
N VAL A 66 -8.34 5.30 15.05
CA VAL A 66 -9.33 6.23 14.51
C VAL A 66 -9.74 7.20 15.61
N LYS A 67 -9.84 8.48 15.28
CA LYS A 67 -10.25 9.50 16.24
C LYS A 67 -11.66 9.17 16.75
N TYR A 68 -11.83 9.17 18.07
CA TYR A 68 -13.11 8.85 18.74
C TYR A 68 -13.64 7.42 18.56
N SER A 69 -12.83 6.49 18.06
CA SER A 69 -13.12 5.05 18.04
C SER A 69 -11.96 4.26 18.67
N GLU A 70 -12.23 3.04 19.13
CA GLU A 70 -11.20 2.07 19.51
C GLU A 70 -10.62 1.33 18.29
N ASP A 71 -11.17 1.58 17.09
CA ASP A 71 -10.74 0.98 15.86
C ASP A 71 -9.31 1.38 15.50
N LYS A 72 -8.51 0.38 15.11
CA LYS A 72 -7.13 0.58 14.68
C LYS A 72 -6.99 0.34 13.19
N TYR A 73 -6.06 1.04 12.57
CA TYR A 73 -5.71 0.85 11.17
C TYR A 73 -4.20 0.96 10.98
N TRP A 74 -3.71 0.26 9.95
CA TRP A 74 -2.35 0.43 9.48
C TRP A 74 -2.32 1.55 8.44
N LYS A 75 -1.50 2.57 8.72
CA LYS A 75 -1.09 3.57 7.74
C LYS A 75 0.19 3.11 7.08
N VAL A 76 0.11 2.75 5.81
CA VAL A 76 1.20 2.22 4.99
C VAL A 76 1.70 3.33 4.08
N LYS A 77 2.99 3.63 4.12
CA LYS A 77 3.67 4.57 3.22
C LYS A 77 4.61 3.80 2.31
N PHE A 78 4.45 3.99 1.01
CA PHE A 78 5.31 3.45 -0.03
C PHE A 78 6.40 4.46 -0.37
N LEU A 79 7.62 4.21 0.12
CA LEU A 79 8.73 5.14 -0.02
C LEU A 79 9.24 5.17 -1.46
N GLY A 80 9.63 6.33 -1.95
CA GLY A 80 10.00 6.55 -3.36
C GLY A 80 8.83 6.79 -4.32
N LEU A 81 7.60 6.39 -3.96
CA LEU A 81 6.38 6.64 -4.77
C LEU A 81 5.43 7.69 -4.18
N ASN A 82 5.67 8.16 -2.95
CA ASN A 82 4.82 9.12 -2.24
C ASN A 82 3.33 8.70 -2.14
N GLN A 83 3.05 7.40 -2.21
CA GLN A 83 1.71 6.86 -2.05
C GLN A 83 1.48 6.35 -0.63
N THR A 84 0.28 6.57 -0.11
CA THR A 84 -0.14 6.13 1.23
C THR A 84 -1.42 5.31 1.14
N LEU A 85 -1.57 4.34 2.03
CA LEU A 85 -2.69 3.42 2.08
C LEU A 85 -3.10 3.18 3.53
N GLU A 86 -4.39 3.33 3.82
CA GLU A 86 -4.98 3.08 5.14
C GLU A 86 -5.81 1.80 5.07
N ILE A 87 -5.42 0.79 5.86
CA ILE A 87 -6.09 -0.52 5.87
C ILE A 87 -6.51 -0.85 7.30
N PRO A 88 -7.73 -1.38 7.52
CA PRO A 88 -8.15 -1.86 8.84
C PRO A 88 -7.13 -2.79 9.48
N TYR A 89 -7.02 -2.74 10.82
CA TYR A 89 -6.05 -3.54 11.54
C TYR A 89 -6.13 -5.03 11.17
N ALA A 90 -4.98 -5.57 10.80
CA ALA A 90 -4.76 -6.98 10.57
C ALA A 90 -3.37 -7.35 11.10
N MET A 91 -3.14 -8.63 11.41
CA MET A 91 -1.79 -9.09 11.74
C MET A 91 -0.82 -8.81 10.59
N ASN A 92 0.38 -8.32 10.92
CA ASN A 92 1.41 -7.87 9.96
C ASN A 92 1.71 -8.90 8.86
N GLY A 93 1.78 -10.19 9.20
CA GLY A 93 2.00 -11.26 8.23
C GLY A 93 0.91 -11.36 7.16
N GLY A 94 -0.34 -11.03 7.51
CA GLY A 94 -1.45 -10.99 6.56
C GLY A 94 -1.36 -9.83 5.57
N LEU A 95 -0.91 -8.66 6.03
CA LEU A 95 -0.70 -7.48 5.18
C LEU A 95 0.48 -7.69 4.22
N LEU A 96 1.61 -8.20 4.73
CA LEU A 96 2.78 -8.53 3.91
C LEU A 96 2.48 -9.60 2.86
N LYS A 97 1.63 -10.59 3.19
CA LYS A 97 1.12 -11.56 2.22
C LYS A 97 0.32 -10.89 1.10
N LYS A 98 -0.48 -9.87 1.40
CA LYS A 98 -1.20 -9.11 0.35
C LYS A 98 -0.21 -8.37 -0.57
N PHE A 99 0.86 -7.79 -0.02
CA PHE A 99 1.89 -7.13 -0.83
C PHE A 99 2.60 -8.10 -1.77
N TYR A 100 2.93 -9.29 -1.27
CA TYR A 100 3.55 -10.35 -2.08
C TYR A 100 2.63 -10.80 -3.22
N VAL A 101 1.39 -11.18 -2.90
CA VAL A 101 0.42 -11.68 -3.90
C VAL A 101 0.09 -10.63 -4.96
N ALA A 102 0.09 -9.35 -4.58
CA ALA A 102 -0.16 -8.25 -5.51
C ALA A 102 1.08 -7.86 -6.36
N ASN A 103 2.25 -8.44 -6.09
CA ASN A 103 3.53 -8.07 -6.70
C ASN A 103 3.85 -6.58 -6.52
N VAL A 104 3.64 -6.06 -5.31
CA VAL A 104 3.95 -4.67 -4.95
C VAL A 104 5.46 -4.42 -4.97
N VAL A 105 6.25 -5.44 -4.69
CA VAL A 105 7.72 -5.39 -4.74
C VAL A 105 8.18 -6.29 -5.88
N ASN A 106 9.02 -5.76 -6.76
CA ASN A 106 9.65 -6.46 -7.86
C ASN A 106 10.70 -7.47 -7.36
N ALA A 107 11.19 -8.32 -8.25
CA ALA A 107 12.23 -9.31 -7.92
C ALA A 107 13.58 -8.69 -7.53
N ASP A 108 13.84 -7.45 -7.94
CA ASP A 108 15.02 -6.66 -7.59
C ASP A 108 14.90 -5.96 -6.23
N GLY A 109 13.76 -6.07 -5.55
CA GLY A 109 13.51 -5.42 -4.26
C GLY A 109 12.99 -3.98 -4.35
N THR A 110 12.73 -3.46 -5.55
CA THR A 110 12.12 -2.13 -5.76
C THR A 110 10.59 -2.19 -5.77
N LEU A 111 9.93 -1.06 -5.55
CA LEU A 111 8.47 -0.98 -5.64
C LEU A 111 7.99 -0.97 -7.10
N ASN A 112 6.89 -1.68 -7.36
CA ASN A 112 6.20 -1.64 -8.64
C ASN A 112 5.10 -0.55 -8.63
N PRO A 113 5.30 0.57 -9.34
CA PRO A 113 4.38 1.72 -9.24
C PRO A 113 2.95 1.38 -9.68
N ASP A 114 2.78 0.59 -10.74
CA ASP A 114 1.46 0.21 -11.24
C ASP A 114 0.70 -0.67 -10.24
N LYS A 115 1.42 -1.57 -9.55
CA LYS A 115 0.82 -2.47 -8.56
C LYS A 115 0.53 -1.75 -7.25
N VAL A 116 1.40 -0.83 -6.85
CA VAL A 116 1.15 0.04 -5.69
C VAL A 116 -0.08 0.89 -5.95
N SER A 117 -0.18 1.57 -7.10
CA SER A 117 -1.35 2.39 -7.45
C SER A 117 -2.63 1.57 -7.43
N ARG A 118 -2.65 0.39 -8.06
CA ARG A 118 -3.82 -0.51 -8.02
C ARG A 118 -4.18 -0.97 -6.62
N MET A 119 -3.19 -1.18 -5.75
CA MET A 119 -3.44 -1.57 -4.36
C MET A 119 -4.05 -0.40 -3.58
N VAL A 120 -3.53 0.81 -3.77
CA VAL A 120 -4.07 2.04 -3.19
C VAL A 120 -5.48 2.29 -3.71
N GLU A 121 -5.76 2.12 -5.00
CA GLU A 121 -7.12 2.27 -5.54
C GLU A 121 -8.09 1.22 -4.98
N LYS A 122 -7.65 -0.03 -4.84
CA LYS A 122 -8.50 -1.13 -4.38
C LYS A 122 -8.80 -1.10 -2.88
N TYR A 123 -7.83 -0.69 -2.08
CA TYR A 123 -7.91 -0.75 -0.61
C TYR A 123 -7.82 0.61 0.06
N GLY A 124 -7.65 1.69 -0.71
CA GLY A 124 -7.58 3.07 -0.26
C GLY A 124 -8.92 3.56 0.26
N ASN A 125 -9.16 3.17 1.52
CA ASN A 125 -9.91 3.85 2.56
C ASN A 125 -11.41 3.53 2.80
N PRO A 126 -11.77 3.22 4.06
CA PRO A 126 -13.09 3.50 4.65
C PRO A 126 -13.14 4.65 5.68
N ASN A 127 -12.02 5.17 6.20
CA ASN A 127 -11.94 6.08 7.36
C ASN A 127 -11.33 7.48 7.08
N ALA A 128 -11.18 7.90 5.82
CA ALA A 128 -10.87 9.30 5.53
C ALA A 128 -12.04 10.20 5.98
N GLU A 129 -11.91 10.80 7.16
CA GLU A 129 -12.49 12.11 7.41
C GLU A 129 -11.94 13.07 6.34
N ALA A 130 -12.75 13.29 5.29
CA ALA A 130 -12.65 14.29 4.25
C ALA A 130 -11.34 14.36 3.43
N PRO A 131 -11.43 14.62 2.11
CA PRO A 131 -10.26 15.05 1.37
C PRO A 131 -9.78 16.38 1.96
N GLU A 132 -8.57 16.42 2.52
CA GLU A 132 -7.80 17.65 2.41
C GLU A 132 -7.51 17.82 0.92
N THR A 133 -8.41 18.54 0.25
CA THR A 133 -8.15 19.22 -0.99
C THR A 133 -6.97 20.15 -0.71
N SER A 134 -5.75 19.64 -0.85
CA SER A 134 -4.59 20.47 -1.06
C SER A 134 -4.86 21.21 -2.36
N ASN A 135 -5.47 22.39 -2.20
CA ASN A 135 -5.51 23.43 -3.20
C ASN A 135 -4.05 23.79 -3.48
N THR A 136 -3.41 23.00 -4.34
CA THR A 136 -2.27 23.47 -5.12
C THR A 136 -2.87 24.49 -6.08
N GLN A 137 -3.16 25.70 -5.57
CA GLN A 137 -3.22 26.87 -6.41
C GLN A 137 -1.82 27.00 -7.00
N THR A 138 -1.60 26.40 -8.18
CA THR A 138 -0.56 26.88 -9.06
C THR A 138 -0.95 28.32 -9.39
N ILE A 139 -0.34 29.27 -8.68
CA ILE A 139 -0.37 30.67 -9.07
C ILE A 139 0.42 30.72 -10.38
N ILE A 140 -0.27 30.56 -11.51
CA ILE A 140 0.27 30.98 -12.80
C ILE A 140 0.18 32.50 -12.76
N ILE A 141 1.26 33.16 -12.37
CA ILE A 141 1.42 34.60 -12.59
C ILE A 141 1.51 34.77 -14.11
N LYS A 142 0.36 34.98 -14.75
CA LYS A 142 0.34 35.60 -16.06
C LYS A 142 0.58 37.09 -15.83
N ASP A 143 1.77 37.56 -16.16
CA ASP A 143 2.03 38.99 -16.35
C ASP A 143 1.22 39.48 -17.57
N GLU A 144 -0.07 39.70 -17.37
CA GLU A 144 -0.91 40.41 -18.32
C GLU A 144 -0.96 41.88 -17.90
N THR A 145 -0.24 42.68 -18.69
CA THR A 145 -0.19 44.14 -18.67
C THR A 145 -1.59 44.75 -18.55
N PRO A 146 -1.82 45.74 -17.66
CA PRO A 146 -3.15 46.31 -17.49
C PRO A 146 -3.51 47.19 -18.70
N LYS A 147 -4.52 46.78 -19.47
CA LYS A 147 -5.17 47.66 -20.45
C LYS A 147 -6.08 48.65 -19.73
N PRO A 148 -5.94 49.97 -19.95
CA PRO A 148 -6.81 50.96 -19.34
C PRO A 148 -8.11 51.07 -20.15
N GLY A 149 -9.24 51.02 -19.45
CA GLY A 149 -10.50 51.53 -19.98
C GLY A 149 -11.69 50.61 -19.80
N VAL A 150 -12.46 50.84 -18.74
CA VAL A 150 -13.91 50.67 -18.78
C VAL A 150 -14.53 51.83 -18.01
N GLN A 151 -15.29 52.67 -18.71
CA GLN A 151 -16.11 53.74 -18.14
C GLN A 151 -17.33 53.11 -17.45
N ILE A 152 -17.57 53.48 -16.19
CA ILE A 152 -18.80 53.12 -15.48
C ILE A 152 -19.71 54.35 -15.48
N ASN A 153 -20.77 54.33 -16.29
CA ASN A 153 -21.89 55.26 -16.16
C ASN A 153 -22.78 54.77 -15.01
N ILE A 154 -22.82 55.51 -13.91
CA ILE A 154 -23.78 55.27 -12.82
C ILE A 154 -25.06 56.02 -13.18
N GLY A 155 -26.06 55.25 -13.60
CA GLY A 155 -27.41 55.73 -13.86
C GLY A 155 -28.34 55.47 -12.68
N ARG A 156 -28.81 56.59 -12.12
CA ARG A 156 -29.97 56.81 -11.24
C ARG A 156 -29.83 56.59 -9.74
#